data_AF-A0A2H4ZB68-F1
#
_entry.id   AF-A0A2H4ZB68-F1
#
_cell.length_a   1.000
_cell.length_b   1.000
_cell.length_c   1.000
_cell.angle_alpha   90.00
_cell.angle_beta   90.00
_cell.angle_gamma   90.00
#
_symmetry.space_group_name_H-M   'P 1'
#
loop_
_entity.id
_entity.type
_entity.pdbx_description
1 polymer ?
#
loop_
_entity_poly.entity_id
_entity_poly.type
_entity_poly.pdbx_seq_one_letter_code
_entity_poly.pdbx_strand_id
1 'polypeptide(L)'
;MHFKCQVALLLCIALTAIVTEAFPQADTDRPAVSDEALESTLKDKRYLMRQLKCALGEAPCDPVGRRLKSLAPLVLQGSCAQCSPKELNQIRKVLSYMQINFPKEWNKVLKQYSR
;
A
#
# COMPACT_ATOMS: atom_id res chain seq x y z
N MET A 1 47.34 -15.54 -16.75
CA MET A 1 47.26 -16.81 -15.98
C MET A 1 48.55 -16.92 -15.16
N HIS A 2 48.48 -17.33 -13.88
CA HIS A 2 49.59 -17.59 -12.94
C HIS A 2 50.13 -16.45 -12.04
N PHE A 3 49.26 -15.58 -11.51
CA PHE A 3 49.46 -15.04 -10.15
C PHE A 3 48.20 -15.27 -9.30
N LYS A 4 47.62 -16.47 -9.49
CA LYS A 4 46.80 -17.13 -8.47
C LYS A 4 47.72 -17.49 -7.30
N CYS A 5 47.15 -17.48 -6.10
CA CYS A 5 47.41 -18.42 -5.00
C CYS A 5 47.97 -17.87 -3.69
N GLN A 6 48.74 -16.79 -3.62
CA GLN A 6 49.39 -16.49 -2.34
C GLN A 6 48.60 -15.58 -1.39
N VAL A 7 47.70 -14.74 -1.89
CA VAL A 7 46.86 -13.88 -1.02
C VAL A 7 45.53 -14.57 -0.65
N ALA A 8 45.33 -15.80 -1.11
CA ALA A 8 44.19 -16.64 -0.75
C ALA A 8 44.30 -17.27 0.64
N LEU A 9 45.36 -16.99 1.41
CA LEU A 9 45.54 -17.51 2.75
C LEU A 9 46.12 -16.39 3.62
N LEU A 10 45.43 -16.00 4.69
CA LEU A 10 45.89 -15.16 5.83
C LEU A 10 45.27 -13.77 6.04
N LEU A 11 44.16 -13.38 5.41
CA LEU A 11 43.32 -12.29 5.97
C LEU A 11 41.84 -12.44 5.57
N CYS A 12 41.30 -13.62 5.86
CA CYS A 12 39.87 -13.73 6.18
C CYS A 12 39.66 -13.11 7.57
N ILE A 13 38.48 -12.52 7.75
CA ILE A 13 37.86 -12.01 9.00
C ILE A 13 38.02 -10.50 9.18
N ALA A 14 36.86 -9.85 9.20
CA ALA A 14 36.60 -8.43 9.50
C ALA A 14 36.79 -7.44 8.34
N LEU A 15 35.86 -7.45 7.38
CA LEU A 15 35.29 -6.25 6.72
C LEU A 15 34.24 -6.65 5.67
N THR A 16 33.31 -7.56 6.02
CA THR A 16 32.03 -7.60 5.31
C THR A 16 31.21 -6.42 5.81
N ALA A 17 31.26 -5.29 5.10
CA ALA A 17 30.27 -4.24 5.24
C ALA A 17 28.93 -4.86 4.87
N ILE A 18 28.16 -5.23 5.90
CA ILE A 18 26.77 -5.66 5.75
C ILE A 18 26.06 -4.44 5.19
N VAL A 19 25.68 -4.49 3.92
CA VAL A 19 24.72 -3.53 3.36
C VAL A 19 23.41 -3.85 4.05
N THR A 20 23.15 -3.20 5.18
CA THR A 20 21.83 -3.21 5.78
C THR A 20 20.91 -2.45 4.84
N GLU A 21 20.17 -3.18 4.02
CA GLU A 21 19.00 -2.65 3.35
C GLU A 21 18.04 -2.21 4.46
N ALA A 22 18.05 -0.91 4.75
CA ALA A 22 17.05 -0.30 5.61
C ALA A 22 15.72 -0.41 4.86
N PHE A 23 14.96 -1.48 5.10
CA PHE A 23 13.56 -1.52 4.73
C PHE A 23 12.91 -0.27 5.34
N PRO A 24 12.27 0.62 4.56
CA PRO A 24 11.59 1.77 5.12
C PRO A 24 10.55 1.24 6.11
N GLN A 25 10.75 1.57 7.39
CA GLN A 25 9.86 1.18 8.46
C GLN A 25 8.45 1.60 8.09
N ALA A 26 7.52 0.65 8.10
CA ALA A 26 6.11 0.91 7.99
C ALA A 26 5.74 2.00 8.99
N ASP A 27 5.28 3.16 8.51
CA ASP A 27 4.82 4.29 9.33
C ASP A 27 3.97 3.78 10.50
N THR A 28 4.53 3.79 11.71
CA THR A 28 3.77 3.58 12.95
C THR A 28 3.00 4.83 13.37
N ASP A 29 3.05 5.91 12.58
CA ASP A 29 2.47 7.22 12.91
C ASP A 29 1.19 7.53 12.12
N ARG A 30 0.48 6.49 11.68
CA ARG A 30 -0.78 6.64 10.94
C ARG A 30 -1.91 6.82 11.94
N PRO A 31 -2.64 7.95 11.93
CA PRO A 31 -3.71 8.18 12.89
C PRO A 31 -4.79 7.11 12.73
N ALA A 32 -5.19 6.52 13.85
CA ALA A 32 -6.23 5.52 13.88
C ALA A 32 -7.57 6.13 13.44
N VAL A 33 -8.28 5.44 12.54
CA VAL A 33 -9.61 5.84 12.08
C VAL A 33 -10.67 5.20 12.98
N SER A 34 -11.57 6.01 13.54
CA SER A 34 -12.74 5.51 14.28
C SER A 34 -13.79 4.94 13.32
N ASP A 35 -14.65 4.07 13.81
CA ASP A 35 -15.66 3.45 12.95
C ASP A 35 -16.73 4.47 12.53
N GLU A 36 -17.05 5.44 13.38
CA GLU A 36 -17.98 6.55 13.08
C GLU A 36 -17.42 7.48 12.00
N ALA A 37 -16.11 7.79 12.08
CA ALA A 37 -15.42 8.58 11.07
C ALA A 37 -15.39 7.85 9.72
N LEU A 38 -15.17 6.53 9.75
CA LEU A 38 -15.25 5.70 8.55
C LEU A 38 -16.66 5.72 7.95
N GLU A 39 -17.70 5.51 8.76
CA GLU A 39 -19.09 5.49 8.29
C GLU A 39 -19.55 6.82 7.72
N SER A 40 -19.18 7.93 8.36
CA SER A 40 -19.52 9.26 7.86
C SER A 40 -18.86 9.53 6.51
N THR A 41 -17.59 9.11 6.34
CA THR A 41 -16.86 9.21 5.08
C THR A 41 -17.48 8.33 3.99
N LEU A 42 -17.87 7.09 4.32
CA LEU A 42 -18.51 6.18 3.37
C LEU A 42 -19.85 6.72 2.86
N LYS A 43 -20.60 7.44 3.71
CA LYS A 43 -21.86 8.08 3.32
C LYS A 43 -21.67 9.32 2.44
N ASP A 44 -20.49 9.95 2.44
CA ASP A 44 -20.16 11.03 1.51
C ASP A 44 -19.83 10.47 0.12
N LYS A 45 -20.90 10.23 -0.66
CA LYS A 45 -20.78 9.74 -2.04
C LYS A 45 -19.97 10.67 -2.94
N ARG A 46 -19.98 11.99 -2.67
CA ARG A 46 -19.24 12.97 -3.47
C ARG A 46 -17.74 12.83 -3.19
N TYR A 47 -17.37 12.68 -1.91
CA TYR A 47 -15.99 12.41 -1.52
C TYR A 47 -15.49 11.10 -2.11
N LEU A 48 -16.23 9.99 -1.94
CA LEU A 48 -15.84 8.70 -2.50
C LEU A 48 -15.67 8.73 -4.02
N MET A 49 -16.57 9.41 -4.74
CA MET A 49 -16.43 9.58 -6.18
C MET A 49 -15.14 10.33 -6.56
N ARG A 50 -14.76 11.37 -5.81
CA ARG A 50 -13.47 12.06 -6.03
C ARG A 50 -12.29 11.12 -5.78
N GLN A 51 -12.34 10.31 -4.72
CA GLN A 51 -11.29 9.35 -4.40
C GLN A 51 -11.15 8.26 -5.47
N LEU A 52 -12.27 7.72 -5.97
CA LEU A 52 -12.30 6.77 -7.08
C LEU A 52 -11.71 7.37 -8.36
N LYS A 53 -12.09 8.60 -8.72
CA LYS A 53 -11.52 9.30 -9.87
C LYS A 53 -10.02 9.55 -9.70
N CYS A 54 -9.56 9.92 -8.51
CA CYS A 54 -8.14 10.03 -8.19
C CYS A 54 -7.41 8.70 -8.40
N ALA A 55 -7.97 7.60 -7.88
CA ALA A 55 -7.41 6.25 -8.06
C ALA A 55 -7.33 5.88 -9.55
N LEU A 56 -8.30 6.29 -10.36
CA LEU A 56 -8.31 6.06 -11.80
C LEU A 56 -7.44 7.03 -12.61
N GLY A 57 -6.89 8.08 -11.97
CA GLY A 57 -6.15 9.13 -12.67
C GLY A 57 -7.04 10.12 -13.45
N GLU A 58 -8.35 10.11 -13.18
CA GLU A 58 -9.35 10.99 -13.80
C GLU A 58 -9.51 12.33 -13.06
N ALA A 59 -8.92 12.48 -11.86
CA ALA A 59 -8.96 13.68 -11.03
C ALA A 59 -7.69 13.81 -10.16
N PRO A 60 -7.35 15.03 -9.69
CA PRO A 60 -6.27 15.20 -8.72
C PRO A 60 -6.59 14.50 -7.40
N CYS A 61 -5.55 13.99 -6.76
CA CYS A 61 -5.63 13.31 -5.48
C CYS A 61 -5.34 14.28 -4.32
N ASP A 62 -6.10 14.19 -3.24
CA ASP A 62 -5.73 14.77 -1.94
C ASP A 62 -4.71 13.85 -1.22
N PRO A 63 -4.17 14.23 -0.04
CA PRO A 63 -3.21 13.38 0.67
C PRO A 63 -3.72 11.97 0.97
N VAL A 64 -5.01 11.85 1.33
CA VAL A 64 -5.66 10.56 1.60
C VAL A 64 -5.73 9.72 0.33
N GLY A 65 -6.22 10.29 -0.77
CA GLY A 65 -6.33 9.63 -2.06
C GLY A 65 -5.00 9.17 -2.61
N ARG A 66 -3.94 9.96 -2.46
CA ARG A 66 -2.57 9.55 -2.86
C ARG A 66 -2.13 8.29 -2.11
N ARG A 67 -2.36 8.25 -0.80
CA ARG A 67 -2.01 7.10 0.04
C ARG A 67 -2.88 5.87 -0.28
N LEU A 68 -4.18 6.04 -0.50
CA LEU A 68 -5.05 4.94 -0.91
C LEU A 68 -4.64 4.40 -2.29
N LYS A 69 -4.32 5.29 -3.23
CA LYS A 69 -3.85 4.94 -4.57
C LYS A 69 -2.55 4.13 -4.53
N SER A 70 -1.59 4.50 -3.69
CA SER A 70 -0.34 3.75 -3.54
C SER A 70 -0.55 2.37 -2.90
N LEU A 71 -1.55 2.21 -2.04
CA LEU A 71 -1.86 0.95 -1.36
C LEU A 71 -2.81 0.03 -2.15
N ALA A 72 -3.51 0.58 -3.15
CA ALA A 72 -4.52 -0.15 -3.92
C ALA A 72 -4.03 -1.48 -4.52
N PRO A 73 -2.83 -1.58 -5.17
CA PRO A 73 -2.35 -2.85 -5.69
C PRO A 73 -2.21 -3.93 -4.61
N LEU A 74 -1.60 -3.56 -3.47
CA LEU A 74 -1.34 -4.47 -2.36
C LEU A 74 -2.65 -5.02 -1.77
N VAL A 75 -3.57 -4.09 -1.46
CA VAL A 75 -4.89 -4.41 -0.89
C VAL A 75 -5.71 -5.31 -1.82
N LEU A 76 -5.70 -5.03 -3.13
CA LEU A 76 -6.48 -5.80 -4.11
C LEU A 76 -5.88 -7.19 -4.39
N GLN A 77 -4.56 -7.35 -4.22
CA GLN A 77 -3.89 -8.66 -4.27
C GLN A 77 -4.10 -9.48 -2.99
N GLY A 78 -4.81 -8.94 -1.99
CA GLY A 78 -5.05 -9.61 -0.71
C GLY A 78 -3.85 -9.56 0.22
N SER A 79 -2.85 -8.72 -0.07
CA SER A 79 -1.63 -8.59 0.72
C SER A 79 -1.64 -7.26 1.47
N CYS A 80 -1.78 -7.32 2.80
CA CYS A 80 -1.43 -6.19 3.65
C CYS A 80 -0.69 -6.69 4.89
N ALA A 81 0.61 -6.97 4.72
CA ALA A 81 1.47 -7.42 5.81
C ALA A 81 1.61 -6.40 6.95
N GLN A 82 1.30 -5.12 6.68
CA GLN A 82 1.44 -4.01 7.62
C GLN A 82 0.11 -3.54 8.22
N CYS A 83 -1.03 -4.17 7.87
CA CYS A 83 -2.34 -3.77 8.39
C CYS A 83 -2.63 -4.44 9.73
N SER A 84 -3.12 -3.66 10.70
CA SER A 84 -3.74 -4.19 11.91
C SER A 84 -5.05 -4.93 11.60
N PRO A 85 -5.53 -5.81 12.50
CA PRO A 85 -6.83 -6.47 12.34
C PRO A 85 -8.00 -5.49 12.15
N LYS A 86 -7.94 -4.33 12.82
CA LYS A 86 -8.94 -3.27 12.68
C LYS A 86 -8.90 -2.67 11.28
N GLU A 87 -7.73 -2.26 10.80
CA GLU A 87 -7.57 -1.70 9.45
C GLU A 87 -8.01 -2.71 8.39
N LEU A 88 -7.72 -3.99 8.56
CA LEU A 88 -8.13 -5.03 7.62
C LEU A 88 -9.66 -5.14 7.52
N ASN A 89 -10.37 -5.04 8.65
CA ASN A 89 -11.84 -5.01 8.67
C ASN A 89 -12.39 -3.73 8.03
N GLN A 90 -11.77 -2.58 8.31
CA GLN A 90 -12.16 -1.31 7.71
C GLN A 90 -11.94 -1.31 6.18
N ILE A 91 -10.82 -1.85 5.71
CA ILE A 91 -10.53 -2.04 4.28
C ILE A 91 -11.61 -2.92 3.65
N ARG A 92 -11.92 -4.09 4.21
CA ARG A 92 -12.98 -4.97 3.69
C ARG A 92 -14.32 -4.23 3.58
N LYS A 93 -14.67 -3.45 4.61
CA LYS A 93 -15.89 -2.64 4.60
C LYS A 93 -15.92 -1.63 3.46
N VAL A 94 -14.82 -0.91 3.25
CA VAL A 94 -14.68 0.07 2.17
C VAL A 94 -14.79 -0.61 0.80
N LEU A 95 -14.13 -1.75 0.60
CA LEU A 95 -14.19 -2.51 -0.65
C LEU A 95 -15.62 -3.00 -0.94
N SER A 96 -16.29 -3.61 0.03
CA SER A 96 -17.68 -4.05 -0.09
C SER A 96 -18.63 -2.89 -0.37
N TYR A 97 -18.43 -1.74 0.29
CA TYR A 97 -19.24 -0.55 0.04
C TYR A 97 -19.08 -0.04 -1.40
N MET A 98 -17.85 0.02 -1.91
CA MET A 98 -17.57 0.46 -3.29
C MET A 98 -18.16 -0.50 -4.33
N GLN A 99 -18.09 -1.82 -4.10
CA GLN A 99 -18.69 -2.83 -4.98
C GLN A 99 -20.19 -2.63 -5.16
N ILE A 100 -20.90 -2.34 -4.07
CA ILE A 100 -22.36 -2.20 -4.07
C ILE A 100 -22.78 -0.82 -4.61
N ASN A 101 -22.12 0.26 -4.19
CA ASN A 101 -22.58 1.63 -4.45
C ASN A 101 -21.94 2.26 -5.70
N PHE A 102 -20.78 1.80 -6.14
CA PHE A 102 -20.01 2.34 -7.27
C PHE A 102 -19.49 1.24 -8.20
N PRO A 103 -20.35 0.33 -8.70
CA PRO A 103 -19.92 -0.86 -9.43
C PRO A 103 -19.16 -0.52 -10.73
N LYS A 104 -19.51 0.59 -11.39
CA LYS A 104 -18.87 1.01 -12.64
C LYS A 104 -17.42 1.46 -12.39
N GLU A 105 -17.22 2.33 -11.42
CA GLU A 105 -15.91 2.83 -11.02
C GLU A 105 -15.05 1.71 -10.41
N TRP A 106 -15.67 0.87 -9.59
CA TRP A 106 -15.02 -0.30 -8.99
C TRP A 106 -14.44 -1.24 -10.06
N ASN A 107 -15.19 -1.55 -11.12
CA ASN A 107 -14.71 -2.38 -12.22
C ASN A 107 -13.52 -1.74 -12.96
N LYS A 108 -13.50 -0.40 -13.10
CA LYS A 108 -12.33 0.30 -13.66
C LYS A 108 -11.11 0.18 -12.74
N VAL A 109 -11.32 0.29 -11.42
CA VAL A 109 -10.24 0.14 -10.42
C VAL A 109 -9.64 -1.26 -10.50
N LEU A 110 -10.47 -2.30 -10.54
CA LEU A 110 -9.99 -3.68 -10.74
C LEU A 110 -9.16 -3.81 -12.03
N LYS A 111 -9.66 -3.28 -13.15
CA LYS A 111 -8.94 -3.31 -14.43
C LYS A 111 -7.57 -2.61 -14.37
N GLN A 112 -7.46 -1.56 -13.56
CA GLN A 112 -6.26 -0.76 -13.39
C GLN A 112 -5.21 -1.44 -12.50
N TYR A 113 -5.65 -2.13 -11.43
CA TYR A 113 -4.76 -2.55 -10.34
C TYR A 113 -4.66 -4.07 -10.14
N SER A 114 -5.56 -4.88 -10.73
CA SER A 114 -5.57 -6.34 -10.58
C SER A 114 -4.84 -7.07 -11.72
N ARG A 115 -3.81 -6.45 -12.31
CA ARG A 115 -2.95 -7.09 -13.32
C ARG A 115 -1.69 -7.67 -12.71
#